data_AF-A0A9Q0W3M5-F1
#
_entry.id   AF-A0A9Q0W3M5-F1
#
_cell.length_a   1.000
_cell.length_b   1.000
_cell.length_c   1.000
_cell.angle_alpha   90.00
_cell.angle_beta   90.00
_cell.angle_gamma   90.00
#
_symmetry.space_group_name_H-M   'P 1'
#
loop_
_entity.id
_entity.type
_entity.pdbx_description
1 polymer ?
#
loop_
_entity_poly.entity_id
_entity_poly.type
_entity_poly.pdbx_seq_one_letter_code
_entity_poly.pdbx_strand_id
1 'polypeptide(L)'
;MEAHSLLKRHGFDVSSYGTGSHVKLPGPSLREPNVYDFGTPYKQMFDDLRRKDPELYPPPSLLFILFIFYNRGCLVAERISLSFFLGGVV
;
A
#
# COMPACT_ATOMS: atom_id res chain seq x y z
N MET A 1 3.27 5.23 4.97
CA MET A 1 2.70 5.91 3.79
C MET A 1 2.50 7.41 4.04
N GLU A 2 1.75 7.83 5.07
CA GLU A 2 1.57 9.28 5.37
C GLU A 2 2.89 10.04 5.61
N ALA A 3 3.80 9.46 6.40
CA ALA A 3 5.13 10.04 6.62
C ALA A 3 5.95 10.20 5.32
N HIS A 4 5.84 9.25 4.39
CA HIS A 4 6.50 9.35 3.08
C HIS A 4 5.96 10.52 2.27
N SER A 5 4.62 10.71 2.24
CA SER A 5 4.03 11.83 1.51
C SER A 5 4.42 13.18 2.11
N LEU A 6 4.55 13.28 3.43
CA LEU A 6 5.02 14.50 4.12
C LEU A 6 6.47 14.80 3.73
N LEU A 7 7.37 13.84 3.87
CA LEU A 7 8.79 14.03 3.59
C LEU A 7 9.06 14.32 2.11
N LYS A 8 8.34 13.65 1.21
CA LYS A 8 8.47 13.88 -0.24
C LYS A 8 7.97 15.28 -0.64
N ARG A 9 6.91 15.77 0.00
CA ARG A 9 6.44 17.17 -0.18
C ARG A 9 7.48 18.20 0.26
N HIS A 10 8.30 17.86 1.25
CA HIS A 10 9.41 18.69 1.71
C HIS A 10 10.69 18.52 0.87
N GLY A 11 10.66 17.74 -0.23
CA GLY A 11 11.77 17.60 -1.16
C GLY A 11 12.82 16.57 -0.76
N PHE A 12 12.53 15.72 0.24
CA PHE A 12 13.43 14.63 0.61
C PHE A 12 13.22 13.41 -0.31
N ASP A 13 14.32 12.78 -0.72
CA ASP A 13 14.27 11.47 -1.36
C ASP A 13 13.99 10.40 -0.29
N VAL A 14 12.75 9.95 -0.25
CA VAL A 14 12.28 8.97 0.74
C VAL A 14 11.65 7.82 -0.01
N SER A 15 11.93 6.61 0.45
CA SER A 15 11.27 5.38 0.03
C SER A 15 10.60 4.75 1.25
N SER A 16 9.41 4.17 1.07
CA SER A 16 8.68 3.55 2.18
C SER A 16 8.42 2.09 1.89
N TYR A 17 8.71 1.26 2.87
CA TYR A 17 8.66 -0.18 2.72
C TYR A 17 7.80 -0.82 3.81
N GLY A 18 7.11 -1.91 3.46
CA GLY A 18 6.41 -2.77 4.41
C GLY A 18 7.32 -3.86 4.96
N THR A 19 7.17 -4.19 6.24
CA THR A 19 7.84 -5.34 6.90
C THR A 19 7.04 -6.64 6.81
N GLY A 20 5.79 -6.57 6.34
CA GLY A 20 4.94 -7.75 6.17
C GLY A 20 5.49 -8.72 5.12
N SER A 21 4.94 -9.94 5.10
CA SER A 21 5.15 -10.90 3.99
C SER A 21 4.25 -10.60 2.80
N HIS A 22 3.05 -10.07 3.06
CA HIS A 22 2.06 -9.66 2.06
C HIS A 22 1.36 -8.37 2.52
N VAL A 23 0.78 -7.62 1.57
CA VAL A 23 -0.09 -6.49 1.85
C VAL A 23 -1.46 -7.03 2.25
N LYS A 24 -1.87 -6.78 3.50
CA LYS A 24 -3.17 -7.19 4.02
C LYS A 24 -4.09 -5.99 4.10
N LEU A 25 -5.23 -6.10 3.44
CA LEU A 25 -6.29 -5.12 3.42
C LEU A 25 -7.51 -5.69 4.15
N PRO A 26 -8.22 -4.89 4.97
CA PRO A 26 -9.43 -5.34 5.62
C PRO A 26 -10.47 -5.74 4.56
N GLY A 27 -11.04 -6.94 4.74
CA GLY A 27 -12.14 -7.44 3.93
C GLY A 27 -13.49 -7.32 4.63
N PRO A 28 -14.56 -7.91 4.05
CA PRO A 28 -15.92 -7.83 4.58
C PRO A 28 -16.08 -8.45 5.96
N SER A 29 -15.17 -9.34 6.32
CA SER A 29 -15.18 -10.04 7.60
C SER A 29 -13.76 -10.24 8.10
N LEU A 30 -13.61 -10.34 9.43
CA LEU A 30 -12.33 -10.62 10.08
C LEU A 30 -11.68 -11.93 9.58
N ARG A 31 -12.50 -12.87 9.09
CA ARG A 31 -12.08 -14.18 8.57
C ARG A 31 -11.54 -14.12 7.14
N GLU A 32 -11.90 -13.10 6.36
CA GLU A 32 -11.57 -13.00 4.94
C GLU A 32 -10.85 -11.68 4.64
N PRO A 33 -9.59 -11.51 5.10
CA PRO A 33 -8.79 -10.37 4.71
C PRO A 33 -8.39 -10.46 3.25
N ASN A 34 -8.35 -9.33 2.55
CA ASN A 34 -7.81 -9.26 1.20
C ASN A 34 -6.28 -9.24 1.27
N VAL A 35 -5.62 -10.25 0.72
CA VAL A 35 -4.16 -10.38 0.74
C VAL A 35 -3.62 -10.18 -0.67
N TYR A 36 -2.63 -9.31 -0.82
CA TYR A 36 -1.96 -9.02 -2.08
C TYR A 36 -0.45 -9.13 -1.93
N ASP A 37 0.22 -9.54 -3.01
CA ASP A 37 1.68 -9.59 -3.06
C ASP A 37 2.30 -8.19 -3.16
N PHE A 38 3.48 -8.02 -2.54
CA PHE A 38 4.28 -6.83 -2.75
C PHE A 38 4.70 -6.71 -4.22
N GLY A 39 4.69 -5.50 -4.76
CA GLY A 39 4.86 -5.25 -6.20
C GLY A 39 3.56 -5.26 -7.01
N THR A 40 2.42 -5.64 -6.42
CA THR A 40 1.11 -5.44 -7.08
C THR A 40 0.80 -3.94 -7.12
N PRO A 41 0.44 -3.37 -8.28
CA PRO A 41 0.15 -1.94 -8.38
C PRO A 41 -1.13 -1.58 -7.63
N TYR A 42 -1.15 -0.42 -6.98
CA TYR A 42 -2.33 0.04 -6.23
C TYR A 42 -3.58 0.16 -7.11
N LYS A 43 -3.42 0.48 -8.40
CA LYS A 43 -4.52 0.49 -9.37
C LYS A 43 -5.21 -0.87 -9.48
N GLN A 44 -4.43 -1.96 -9.52
CA GLN A 44 -4.97 -3.30 -9.63
C GLN A 44 -5.70 -3.72 -8.34
N MET A 45 -5.13 -3.39 -7.18
CA MET A 45 -5.81 -3.60 -5.89
C MET A 45 -7.12 -2.82 -5.82
N PHE A 46 -7.12 -1.56 -6.28
CA PHE A 46 -8.32 -0.71 -6.31
C PHE A 46 -9.41 -1.30 -7.22
N ASP A 47 -9.04 -1.72 -8.43
CA ASP A 47 -9.98 -2.34 -9.38
C ASP A 47 -10.53 -3.67 -8.85
N ASP A 48 -9.71 -4.48 -8.17
CA ASP A 48 -10.13 -5.75 -7.55
C ASP A 48 -11.12 -5.51 -6.40
N LEU A 49 -10.81 -4.59 -5.48
CA LEU A 49 -11.71 -4.23 -4.38
C LEU A 49 -13.02 -3.62 -4.87
N ARG A 50 -12.97 -2.78 -5.92
CA ARG A 50 -14.16 -2.18 -6.53
C ARG A 50 -15.06 -3.22 -7.19
N ARG A 51 -14.49 -4.27 -7.78
CA ARG A 51 -15.26 -5.36 -8.40
C ARG A 51 -15.88 -6.31 -7.38
N LYS A 52 -15.23 -6.52 -6.23
CA LYS A 52 -15.74 -7.39 -5.16
C LYS A 52 -17.01 -6.80 -4.55
N ASP A 53 -16.92 -5.64 -3.93
CA ASP A 53 -18.07 -5.00 -3.29
C ASP A 53 -17.92 -3.47 -3.21
N PRO A 54 -18.64 -2.70 -4.03
CA PRO A 54 -18.60 -1.25 -3.97
C PRO A 54 -19.30 -0.67 -2.73
N GLU A 55 -20.27 -1.37 -2.13
CA GLU A 55 -20.99 -0.91 -0.92
C GLU A 55 -20.19 -1.13 0.37
N LEU A 56 -19.29 -2.12 0.41
CA LEU A 56 -18.54 -2.48 1.60
C LEU A 56 -17.50 -1.41 2.00
N TYR A 57 -17.11 -0.54 1.08
CA TYR A 57 -16.08 0.46 1.27
C TYR A 57 -16.63 1.89 1.20
N PRO A 58 -17.47 2.34 2.14
CA PRO A 58 -18.02 3.70 2.17
C PRO A 58 -16.96 4.76 2.55
N PRO A 59 -16.95 5.97 1.96
CA PRO A 59 -16.01 7.03 2.34
C PRO A 59 -16.09 7.40 3.84
N PRO A 60 -14.98 7.57 4.57
CA PRO A 60 -13.57 7.51 4.17
C PRO A 60 -12.97 6.09 4.35
N SER A 61 -13.28 5.18 3.43
CA SER A 61 -12.81 3.79 3.45
C SER A 61 -11.40 3.62 2.89
N LEU A 62 -10.94 2.38 2.97
CA LEU A 62 -9.76 1.85 2.29
C LEU A 62 -9.68 2.20 0.79
N LEU A 63 -10.82 2.24 0.08
CA LEU A 63 -10.85 2.59 -1.35
C LEU A 63 -10.40 4.04 -1.57
N PHE A 64 -10.83 4.95 -0.70
CA PHE A 64 -10.43 6.37 -0.74
C PHE A 64 -8.93 6.51 -0.52
N ILE A 65 -8.38 5.76 0.44
CA ILE A 65 -6.95 5.76 0.76
C ILE A 65 -6.12 5.24 -0.43
N LEU A 66 -6.54 4.14 -1.08
CA LEU A 66 -5.87 3.64 -2.30
C LEU A 66 -5.94 4.64 -3.45
N PHE A 67 -7.09 5.31 -3.63
CA PHE A 67 -7.25 6.33 -4.67
C PHE A 67 -6.33 7.54 -4.46
N ILE A 68 -6.17 7.98 -3.20
CA ILE A 68 -5.23 9.04 -2.84
C ILE A 68 -3.79 8.61 -3.13
N PHE A 69 -3.38 7.39 -2.77
CA PHE A 69 -2.03 6.89 -3.06
C PHE A 69 -1.76 6.80 -4.56
N TYR A 70 -2.75 6.35 -5.34
CA TYR A 70 -2.68 6.33 -6.79
C TYR A 70 -2.47 7.73 -7.39
N ASN A 71 -3.24 8.73 -6.95
CA ASN A 71 -3.10 10.11 -7.43
C ASN A 71 -1.80 10.79 -6.97
N ARG A 72 -1.19 10.32 -5.87
CA ARG A 72 0.08 10.87 -5.35
C ARG A 72 1.34 10.20 -5.90
N GLY A 73 1.21 9.27 -6.85
CA GLY A 73 2.36 8.66 -7.53
C GLY A 73 3.04 7.53 -6.77
N CYS A 74 2.43 7.03 -5.67
CA CYS A 74 2.84 5.76 -5.07
C CYS A 74 2.21 4.64 -5.90
N LEU A 75 2.99 3.98 -6.75
CA LEU A 75 2.46 3.01 -7.72
C LEU A 75 2.38 1.58 -7.17
N VAL A 76 3.26 1.21 -6.24
CA VAL A 76 3.43 -0.16 -5.75
C VAL A 76 3.79 -0.18 -4.25
N ALA A 77 3.33 -1.21 -3.56
CA ALA A 77 3.80 -1.52 -2.21
C ALA A 77 5.14 -2.25 -2.31
N GLU A 78 6.22 -1.65 -1.81
CA GLU A 78 7.54 -2.27 -1.78
C GLU A 78 7.81 -2.93 -0.41
N ARG A 79 8.51 -4.06 -0.44
CA ARG A 79 8.90 -4.80 0.77
C ARG A 79 10.32 -4.43 1.16
N ILE A 80 10.60 -4.27 2.46
CA ILE A 80 11.98 -4.34 2.94
C ILE A 80 12.42 -5.79 2.75
N SER A 81 13.28 -6.04 1.76
CA SER A 81 14.03 -7.29 1.76
C SER A 81 15.07 -7.19 2.88
N LEU A 82 15.11 -8.18 3.78
CA LEU A 82 16.16 -8.25 4.82
C LEU A 82 17.57 -8.18 4.24
N SER A 83 17.75 -8.45 2.95
CA SER A 83 19.02 -8.26 2.23
C SER A 83 19.56 -6.82 2.29
N PHE A 84 18.71 -5.81 2.46
CA PHE A 84 19.14 -4.42 2.55
C PHE A 84 19.80 -4.08 3.90
N PHE A 85 19.46 -4.81 4.97
CA PHE A 85 20.04 -4.57 6.30
C PHE A 85 21.48 -5.12 6.44
N LEU A 86 21.88 -6.05 5.58
CA LEU A 86 23.24 -6.63 5.56
C LEU A 86 24.18 -5.98 4.55
N GLY A 87 23.70 -5.05 3.71
CA GLY A 87 24.48 -4.43 2.63
C GLY A 87 24.93 -2.98 2.87
N GLY A 88 24.76 -2.45 4.08
CA GLY A 88 24.89 -1.01 4.35
C GLY A 88 25.78 -0.64 5.53
N VAL A 89 26.86 -1.40 5.80
CA VAL A 89 28.05 -0.95 6.56
C VAL A 89 29.26 -1.72 6.03
N VAL A 90 29.90 -1.21 4.97
CA VAL A 90 31.36 -1.20 4.76
C VAL A 90 31.69 0.08 4.01
#